data_AF-A0A3D4N5J4-F1
#
_entry.id   AF-A0A3D4N5J4-F1
#
_cell.length_a   1.000
_cell.length_b   1.000
_cell.length_c   1.000
_cell.angle_alpha   90.00
_cell.angle_beta   90.00
_cell.angle_gamma   90.00
#
_symmetry.space_group_name_H-M   'P 1'
#
loop_
_entity.id
_entity.type
_entity.pdbx_description
1 polymer ?
#
loop_
_entity_poly.entity_id
_entity_poly.type
_entity_poly.pdbx_seq_one_letter_code
_entity_poly.pdbx_strand_id
1 'polypeptide(L)'
;MKRVLVLLIFLSVSFTVFAAPVTIVYLDRSETNLEAGSYIKKQAKSNKLSHKFTFASKVSALKGDEKVVVILNSGRSSGTDPRIATYLDTVQDKQAIILVNLYSIGKNILMGSVKSADSTYGVDEISAASQWEDRDAAVQAMHKQWTAELFRLIEIRQAL
;
A
#
# COMPACT_ATOMS: atom_id res chain seq x y z
N MET A 1 24.76 -22.63 -44.57
CA MET A 1 24.45 -22.69 -43.11
C MET A 1 24.89 -21.41 -42.37
N LYS A 2 24.46 -20.22 -42.82
CA LYS A 2 24.81 -18.92 -42.19
C LYS A 2 23.61 -18.00 -41.89
N ARG A 3 22.39 -18.41 -42.28
CA ARG A 3 21.19 -17.57 -42.18
C ARG A 3 20.24 -17.96 -41.04
N VAL A 4 20.45 -19.12 -40.42
CA VAL A 4 19.58 -19.62 -39.32
C VAL A 4 20.07 -19.16 -37.94
N LEU A 5 21.35 -18.77 -37.81
CA LEU A 5 21.92 -18.38 -36.51
C LEU A 5 21.53 -16.94 -36.09
N VAL A 6 21.14 -16.08 -37.02
CA VAL A 6 20.82 -14.67 -36.73
C VAL A 6 19.39 -14.49 -36.20
N LEU A 7 18.49 -15.44 -36.44
CA LEU A 7 17.11 -15.38 -35.97
C LEU A 7 16.92 -15.78 -34.49
N LEU A 8 17.93 -16.39 -33.86
CA LEU A 8 17.88 -16.83 -32.45
C LEU A 8 18.37 -15.77 -31.46
N ILE A 9 18.95 -14.67 -31.93
CA ILE A 9 19.44 -13.57 -31.07
C ILE A 9 18.37 -12.49 -30.86
N PHE A 10 17.30 -12.47 -31.65
CA PHE A 10 16.25 -11.44 -31.57
C PHE A 10 15.07 -11.78 -30.63
N LEU A 11 15.06 -12.97 -30.02
CA LEU A 11 13.95 -13.43 -29.16
C LEU A 11 14.28 -13.39 -27.65
N SER A 12 15.17 -12.50 -27.25
CA SER A 12 15.47 -12.20 -25.85
C SER A 12 15.39 -10.70 -25.56
N VAL A 13 14.36 -10.03 -26.12
CA VAL A 13 13.84 -8.83 -25.48
C VAL A 13 13.11 -9.31 -24.24
N SER A 14 13.87 -9.59 -23.19
CA SER A 14 13.37 -9.62 -21.82
C SER A 14 12.80 -8.23 -21.57
N PHE A 15 11.52 -8.03 -21.86
CA PHE A 15 10.79 -6.89 -21.31
C PHE A 15 10.95 -7.04 -19.81
N THR A 16 11.85 -6.24 -19.22
CA THR A 16 11.83 -5.98 -17.79
C THR A 16 10.49 -5.31 -17.56
N VAL A 17 9.50 -6.10 -17.19
CA VAL A 17 8.20 -5.63 -16.73
C VAL A 17 8.50 -4.92 -15.42
N PHE A 18 8.84 -3.63 -15.51
CA PHE A 18 9.03 -2.82 -14.34
C PHE A 18 7.67 -2.73 -13.66
N ALA A 19 7.60 -3.24 -12.43
CA ALA A 19 6.45 -3.07 -11.56
C ALA A 19 6.04 -1.59 -11.57
N ALA A 20 4.76 -1.33 -11.82
CA ALA A 20 4.22 0.03 -11.76
C ALA A 20 4.51 0.63 -10.38
N PRO A 21 4.78 1.95 -10.30
CA PRO A 21 5.02 2.59 -9.02
C PRO A 21 3.78 2.46 -8.13
N VAL A 22 4.02 2.21 -6.84
CA VAL A 22 2.99 2.21 -5.80
C VAL A 22 2.95 3.60 -5.18
N THR A 23 1.83 4.29 -5.29
CA THR A 23 1.66 5.61 -4.66
C THR A 23 1.08 5.47 -3.27
N ILE A 24 1.86 5.87 -2.26
CA ILE A 24 1.40 5.95 -0.87
C ILE A 24 0.94 7.38 -0.59
N VAL A 25 -0.35 7.53 -0.26
CA VAL A 25 -0.94 8.78 0.18
C VAL A 25 -0.94 8.81 1.70
N TYR A 26 -0.30 9.81 2.29
CA TYR A 26 -0.46 10.14 3.70
C TYR A 26 -1.09 11.53 3.81
N LEU A 27 -2.23 11.62 4.47
CA LEU A 27 -2.85 12.91 4.72
C LEU A 27 -2.23 13.56 5.93
N ASP A 28 -1.71 14.77 5.74
CA ASP A 28 -0.98 15.51 6.75
C ASP A 28 0.32 14.82 7.18
N ARG A 29 1.31 15.62 7.56
CA ARG A 29 2.63 15.13 7.96
C ARG A 29 2.65 14.72 9.44
N SER A 30 1.69 13.88 9.84
CA SER A 30 1.60 13.34 11.21
C SER A 30 2.76 12.39 11.48
N GLU A 31 3.15 12.26 12.76
CA GLU A 31 4.18 11.31 13.18
C GLU A 31 3.81 9.87 12.80
N THR A 32 2.56 9.46 13.03
CA THR A 32 2.05 8.14 12.63
C THR A 32 2.24 7.85 11.15
N ASN A 33 1.98 8.83 10.28
CA ASN A 33 2.16 8.67 8.83
C ASN A 33 3.64 8.57 8.43
N LEU A 34 4.50 9.35 9.08
CA LEU A 34 5.94 9.32 8.85
C LEU A 34 6.52 7.97 9.27
N GLU A 35 6.14 7.47 10.45
CA GLU A 35 6.57 6.17 10.95
C GLU A 35 6.05 5.04 10.08
N ALA A 36 4.76 5.03 9.74
CA ALA A 36 4.19 4.04 8.85
C ALA A 36 4.88 4.03 7.48
N GLY A 37 5.07 5.20 6.87
CA GLY A 37 5.75 5.33 5.58
C GLY A 37 7.21 4.88 5.64
N SER A 38 7.93 5.21 6.73
CA SER A 38 9.30 4.76 6.98
C SER A 38 9.37 3.24 7.14
N TYR A 39 8.45 2.67 7.91
CA TYR A 39 8.35 1.24 8.15
C TYR A 39 8.05 0.46 6.86
N ILE A 40 7.10 0.93 6.05
CA ILE A 40 6.80 0.34 4.73
C ILE A 40 8.06 0.31 3.85
N LYS A 41 8.79 1.44 3.73
CA LYS A 41 10.04 1.49 2.96
C LYS A 41 11.08 0.50 3.47
N LYS A 42 11.25 0.43 4.79
CA LYS A 42 12.21 -0.47 5.43
C LYS A 42 11.87 -1.93 5.16
N GLN A 43 10.61 -2.33 5.33
CA GLN A 43 10.17 -3.69 5.08
C GLN A 43 10.24 -4.05 3.60
N ALA A 44 9.85 -3.15 2.69
CA ALA A 44 9.97 -3.39 1.25
C ALA A 44 11.42 -3.64 0.83
N LYS A 45 12.36 -2.84 1.37
CA LYS A 45 13.80 -3.06 1.15
C LYS A 45 14.29 -4.38 1.74
N SER A 46 13.87 -4.71 2.97
CA SER A 46 14.23 -5.95 3.65
C SER A 46 13.75 -7.19 2.88
N ASN A 47 12.53 -7.12 2.34
CA ASN A 47 11.91 -8.19 1.56
C ASN A 47 12.34 -8.18 0.08
N LYS A 48 13.25 -7.29 -0.32
CA LYS A 48 13.75 -7.15 -1.71
C LYS A 48 12.63 -6.96 -2.74
N LEU A 49 11.57 -6.24 -2.36
CA LEU A 49 10.49 -5.91 -3.29
C LEU A 49 11.02 -4.99 -4.39
N SER A 50 10.68 -5.28 -5.65
CA SER A 50 11.10 -4.52 -6.82
C SER A 50 10.29 -3.23 -7.02
N HIS A 51 9.27 -2.99 -6.19
CA HIS A 51 8.33 -1.89 -6.35
C HIS A 51 8.96 -0.53 -6.02
N LYS A 52 8.70 0.45 -6.87
CA LYS A 52 9.03 1.85 -6.60
C LYS A 52 7.90 2.50 -5.81
N PHE A 53 8.18 2.98 -4.60
CA PHE A 53 7.21 3.71 -3.78
C PHE A 53 7.32 5.21 -4.01
N THR A 54 6.23 5.81 -4.47
CA THR A 54 6.02 7.26 -4.54
C THR A 54 5.16 7.71 -3.37
N PHE A 55 5.35 8.95 -2.91
CA PHE A 55 4.67 9.46 -1.72
C PHE A 55 3.96 10.77 -2.03
N ALA A 56 2.69 10.85 -1.67
CA ALA A 56 1.84 12.02 -1.87
C ALA A 56 1.23 12.47 -0.54
N SER A 57 1.23 13.78 -0.29
CA SER A 57 0.70 14.37 0.95
C SER A 57 -0.80 14.71 0.91
N LYS A 58 -1.46 14.46 -0.23
CA LYS A 58 -2.88 14.76 -0.48
C LYS A 58 -3.43 13.88 -1.59
N VAL A 59 -4.70 13.51 -1.48
CA VAL A 59 -5.42 12.73 -2.51
C VAL A 59 -5.52 13.46 -3.85
N SER A 60 -5.56 14.79 -3.85
CA SER A 60 -5.61 15.60 -5.07
C SER A 60 -4.29 15.59 -5.88
N ALA A 61 -3.23 14.94 -5.39
CA ALA A 61 -2.00 14.74 -6.12
C ALA A 61 -2.01 13.45 -6.97
N LEU A 62 -3.06 12.62 -6.81
CA LEU A 62 -3.28 11.46 -7.64
C LEU A 62 -3.77 11.88 -9.02
N LYS A 63 -3.33 11.16 -10.04
CA LYS A 63 -3.68 11.38 -11.45
C LYS A 63 -4.90 10.60 -11.89
N GLY A 64 -5.25 9.53 -11.16
CA GLY A 64 -6.35 8.63 -11.46
C GLY A 64 -5.98 7.49 -12.41
N ASP A 65 -4.73 7.43 -12.88
CA ASP A 65 -4.18 6.35 -13.72
C ASP A 65 -3.20 5.45 -12.95
N GLU A 66 -3.07 5.65 -11.63
CA GLU A 66 -2.22 4.82 -10.78
C GLU A 66 -2.71 3.38 -10.74
N LYS A 67 -1.78 2.44 -10.95
CA LYS A 67 -2.06 1.01 -10.82
C LYS A 67 -2.31 0.56 -9.38
N VAL A 68 -1.60 1.16 -8.43
CA VAL A 68 -1.75 0.84 -7.01
C VAL A 68 -1.61 2.11 -6.18
N VAL A 69 -2.64 2.39 -5.38
CA VAL A 69 -2.72 3.50 -4.44
C VAL A 69 -2.94 2.95 -3.04
N VAL A 70 -2.04 3.27 -2.11
CA VAL A 70 -2.18 2.94 -0.70
C VAL A 70 -2.50 4.21 0.06
N ILE A 71 -3.66 4.29 0.69
CA ILE A 71 -4.06 5.47 1.47
C ILE A 71 -3.90 5.18 2.95
N LEU A 72 -3.07 5.95 3.63
CA LEU A 72 -2.89 5.88 5.09
C LEU A 72 -3.93 6.76 5.78
N ASN A 73 -4.92 6.12 6.40
CA ASN A 73 -5.91 6.74 7.28
C ASN A 73 -5.41 6.67 8.71
N SER A 74 -4.73 7.72 9.18
CA SER A 74 -4.07 7.75 10.49
C SER A 74 -4.75 8.68 11.51
N GLY A 75 -4.46 8.48 12.79
CA GLY A 75 -4.71 9.48 13.83
C GLY A 75 -6.14 9.53 14.36
N ARG A 76 -7.01 8.62 13.92
CA ARG A 76 -8.38 8.47 14.44
C ARG A 76 -8.45 7.24 15.35
N SER A 77 -9.34 7.26 16.34
CA SER A 77 -9.64 6.06 17.15
C SER A 77 -10.56 5.08 16.42
N SER A 78 -11.30 5.55 15.41
CA SER A 78 -12.19 4.75 14.55
C SER A 78 -12.57 5.49 13.27
N GLY A 79 -13.11 4.75 12.30
CA GLY A 79 -13.64 5.29 11.04
C GLY A 79 -12.59 5.86 10.09
N THR A 80 -13.06 6.54 9.04
CA THR A 80 -12.22 7.05 7.96
C THR A 80 -12.19 8.57 7.98
N ASP A 81 -11.03 9.18 7.71
CA ASP A 81 -10.93 10.63 7.52
C ASP A 81 -11.94 11.10 6.44
N PRO A 82 -12.75 12.15 6.68
CA PRO A 82 -13.74 12.61 5.71
C PRO A 82 -13.17 12.95 4.33
N ARG A 83 -11.91 13.41 4.25
CA ARG A 83 -11.22 13.70 2.98
C ARG A 83 -10.93 12.41 2.20
N ILE A 84 -10.59 11.33 2.91
CA ILE A 84 -10.40 10.02 2.30
C ILE A 84 -11.77 9.45 1.88
N ALA A 85 -12.77 9.50 2.75
CA ALA A 85 -14.12 9.02 2.43
C ALA A 85 -14.68 9.71 1.17
N THR A 86 -14.63 11.05 1.14
CA THR A 86 -15.05 11.84 -0.03
C THR A 86 -14.31 11.42 -1.30
N TYR A 87 -12.99 11.16 -1.21
CA TYR A 87 -12.22 10.68 -2.35
C TYR A 87 -12.69 9.29 -2.80
N LEU A 88 -12.87 8.35 -1.87
CA LEU A 88 -13.32 6.98 -2.16
C LEU A 88 -14.74 6.92 -2.75
N ASP A 89 -15.58 7.91 -2.48
CA ASP A 89 -16.92 8.03 -3.06
C ASP A 89 -16.89 8.53 -4.52
N THR A 90 -15.82 9.24 -4.91
CA THR A 90 -15.70 9.85 -6.24
C THR A 90 -14.82 9.06 -7.21
N VAL A 91 -13.92 8.22 -6.70
CA VAL A 91 -12.99 7.47 -7.53
C VAL A 91 -13.67 6.31 -8.26
N GLN A 92 -13.39 6.19 -9.56
CA GLN A 92 -13.96 5.13 -10.40
C GLN A 92 -13.23 3.81 -10.23
N ASP A 93 -11.90 3.82 -10.31
CA ASP A 93 -11.08 2.63 -10.12
C ASP A 93 -10.79 2.39 -8.64
N LYS A 94 -11.75 1.72 -7.99
CA LYS A 94 -11.60 1.27 -6.60
C LYS A 94 -10.67 0.07 -6.46
N GLN A 95 -10.43 -0.67 -7.54
CA GLN A 95 -9.55 -1.83 -7.50
C GLN A 95 -8.10 -1.41 -7.32
N ALA A 96 -7.68 -0.27 -7.85
CA ALA A 96 -6.34 0.27 -7.61
C ALA A 96 -6.07 0.63 -6.14
N ILE A 97 -7.09 0.75 -5.29
CA ILE A 97 -6.96 1.34 -3.96
C ILE A 97 -6.90 0.28 -2.85
N ILE A 98 -5.97 0.51 -1.91
CA ILE A 98 -5.85 -0.18 -0.63
C ILE A 98 -5.92 0.88 0.47
N LEU A 99 -6.88 0.74 1.39
CA LEU A 99 -7.03 1.63 2.54
C LEU A 99 -6.35 1.02 3.77
N VAL A 100 -5.41 1.74 4.38
CA VAL A 100 -4.74 1.31 5.61
C VAL A 100 -5.19 2.20 6.77
N ASN A 101 -6.04 1.67 7.63
CA ASN A 101 -6.54 2.31 8.83
C ASN A 101 -5.56 2.10 10.00
N LEU A 102 -4.87 3.16 10.41
CA LEU A 102 -3.92 3.18 11.52
C LEU A 102 -4.56 3.86 12.73
N TYR A 103 -5.19 3.07 13.59
CA TYR A 103 -6.04 3.56 14.67
C TYR A 103 -5.28 3.87 15.96
N SER A 104 -5.55 5.05 16.54
CA SER A 104 -5.04 5.44 17.85
C SER A 104 -5.98 4.97 18.95
N ILE A 105 -5.74 3.75 19.44
CA ILE A 105 -6.60 3.02 20.39
C ILE A 105 -5.87 2.68 21.70
N GLY A 106 -4.92 3.51 22.10
CA GLY A 106 -4.11 3.29 23.30
C GLY A 106 -3.23 2.05 23.17
N LYS A 107 -3.20 1.21 24.21
CA LYS A 107 -2.37 -0.01 24.30
C LYS A 107 -2.97 -1.25 23.62
N ASN A 108 -4.12 -1.11 22.96
CA ASN A 108 -4.75 -2.24 22.28
C ASN A 108 -3.99 -2.61 21.00
N ILE A 109 -3.68 -3.89 20.86
CA ILE A 109 -3.15 -4.47 19.62
C ILE A 109 -4.32 -4.85 18.74
N LEU A 110 -4.29 -4.42 17.49
CA LEU A 110 -5.33 -4.70 16.51
C LEU A 110 -4.67 -5.03 15.17
N MET A 111 -5.15 -6.08 14.53
CA MET A 111 -4.90 -6.34 13.11
C MET A 111 -6.16 -6.95 12.50
N GLY A 112 -6.59 -6.39 11.37
CA GLY A 112 -7.68 -6.92 10.58
C GLY A 112 -7.49 -6.60 9.10
N SER A 113 -8.10 -7.40 8.23
CA SER A 113 -8.17 -7.16 6.79
C SER A 113 -9.62 -7.37 6.36
N VAL A 114 -10.14 -6.47 5.54
CA VAL A 114 -11.49 -6.52 4.97
C VAL A 114 -11.33 -6.50 3.46
N LYS A 115 -11.98 -7.44 2.77
CA LYS A 115 -11.94 -7.50 1.31
C LYS A 115 -12.83 -6.42 0.72
N SER A 116 -12.52 -5.98 -0.49
CA SER A 116 -13.31 -4.98 -1.23
C SER A 116 -14.80 -5.31 -1.32
N ALA A 117 -15.17 -6.59 -1.45
CA ALA A 117 -16.57 -7.03 -1.50
C ALA A 117 -17.35 -6.79 -0.18
N ASP A 118 -16.63 -6.74 0.94
CA ASP A 118 -17.20 -6.57 2.29
C ASP A 118 -16.96 -5.15 2.85
N SER A 119 -16.20 -4.32 2.14
CA SER A 119 -15.89 -2.93 2.51
C SER A 119 -17.04 -1.99 2.13
N THR A 120 -17.39 -1.09 3.05
CA THR A 120 -18.32 0.02 2.80
C THR A 120 -17.88 0.89 1.62
N TYR A 121 -16.56 1.02 1.39
CA TYR A 121 -16.01 1.85 0.33
C TYR A 121 -15.74 1.07 -0.96
N GLY A 122 -15.87 -0.26 -0.96
CA GLY A 122 -15.56 -1.11 -2.12
C GLY A 122 -14.05 -1.25 -2.39
N VAL A 123 -13.21 -1.07 -1.38
CA VAL A 123 -11.73 -1.20 -1.47
C VAL A 123 -11.22 -2.23 -0.47
N ASP A 124 -10.04 -2.81 -0.70
CA ASP A 124 -9.43 -3.64 0.35
C ASP A 124 -8.98 -2.75 1.50
N GLU A 125 -9.29 -3.14 2.73
CA GLU A 125 -8.93 -2.40 3.93
C GLU A 125 -8.03 -3.23 4.83
N ILE A 126 -6.98 -2.61 5.37
CA ILE A 126 -6.17 -3.16 6.45
C ILE A 126 -6.36 -2.26 7.66
N SER A 127 -6.70 -2.83 8.81
CA SER A 127 -6.80 -2.09 10.06
C SER A 127 -5.70 -2.54 11.02
N ALA A 128 -4.97 -1.59 11.60
CA ALA A 128 -3.95 -1.85 12.60
C ALA A 128 -3.90 -0.76 13.67
N ALA A 129 -3.40 -1.08 14.86
CA ALA A 129 -3.15 -0.06 15.88
C ALA A 129 -1.92 0.79 15.52
N SER A 130 -1.98 2.10 15.78
CA SER A 130 -0.87 3.03 15.57
C SER A 130 0.05 3.12 16.80
N GLN A 131 0.81 2.07 17.08
CA GLN A 131 1.72 2.00 18.23
C GLN A 131 3.19 1.90 17.81
N TRP A 132 3.87 3.04 17.69
CA TRP A 132 5.24 3.08 17.14
C TRP A 132 6.34 3.19 18.20
N GLU A 133 6.05 3.81 19.34
CA GLU A 133 7.01 4.00 20.43
C GLU A 133 7.29 2.72 21.22
N ASP A 134 6.35 1.77 21.20
CA ASP A 134 6.45 0.53 21.95
C ASP A 134 7.35 -0.49 21.22
N ARG A 135 8.36 -0.99 21.93
CA ARG A 135 9.27 -2.03 21.46
C ARG A 135 8.78 -3.44 21.77
N ASP A 136 7.57 -3.55 22.31
CA ASP A 136 6.92 -4.82 22.59
C ASP A 136 6.91 -5.75 21.38
N ALA A 137 7.19 -7.03 21.62
CA ALA A 137 7.33 -8.03 20.56
C ALA A 137 6.01 -8.26 19.81
N ALA A 138 4.87 -8.17 20.50
CA ALA A 138 3.56 -8.32 19.87
C ALA A 138 3.19 -7.10 19.01
N VAL A 139 3.57 -5.89 19.44
CA VAL A 139 3.45 -4.67 18.61
C VAL A 139 4.29 -4.78 17.34
N GLN A 140 5.53 -5.24 17.44
CA GLN A 140 6.38 -5.46 16.27
C GLN A 140 5.84 -6.58 15.36
N ALA A 141 5.26 -7.64 15.93
CA ALA A 141 4.61 -8.70 15.16
C ALA A 141 3.38 -8.18 14.40
N MET A 142 2.54 -7.38 15.04
CA MET A 142 1.41 -6.69 14.39
C MET A 142 1.91 -5.83 13.22
N HIS A 143 2.99 -5.07 13.40
CA HIS A 143 3.55 -4.25 12.33
C HIS A 143 4.07 -5.04 11.14
N LYS A 144 4.72 -6.19 11.39
CA LYS A 144 5.11 -7.13 10.34
C LYS A 144 3.90 -7.73 9.63
N GLN A 145 2.85 -8.08 10.38
CA GLN A 145 1.67 -8.74 9.83
C GLN A 145 0.88 -7.82 8.89
N TRP A 146 0.57 -6.59 9.30
CA TRP A 146 -0.20 -5.68 8.44
C TRP A 146 0.61 -5.23 7.21
N THR A 147 1.94 -5.07 7.33
CA THR A 147 2.78 -4.75 6.17
C THR A 147 2.94 -5.92 5.20
N ALA A 148 3.02 -7.16 5.70
CA ALA A 148 3.02 -8.34 4.84
C ALA A 148 1.71 -8.45 4.05
N GLU A 149 0.57 -8.21 4.70
CA GLU A 149 -0.72 -8.17 4.03
C GLU A 149 -0.80 -7.04 2.99
N LEU A 150 -0.29 -5.86 3.32
CA LEU A 150 -0.19 -4.76 2.36
C LEU A 150 0.60 -5.16 1.11
N PHE A 151 1.77 -5.78 1.28
CA PHE A 151 2.58 -6.21 0.14
C PHE A 151 1.92 -7.29 -0.69
N ARG A 152 1.25 -8.26 -0.05
CA ARG A 152 0.44 -9.26 -0.75
C ARG A 152 -0.65 -8.62 -1.61
N LEU A 153 -1.35 -7.61 -1.09
CA LEU A 153 -2.37 -6.89 -1.84
C LEU A 153 -1.75 -6.09 -3.00
N ILE A 154 -0.62 -5.42 -2.76
CA ILE A 154 0.12 -4.69 -3.81
C ILE A 154 0.49 -5.63 -4.97
N GLU A 155 1.01 -6.82 -4.68
CA GLU A 155 1.37 -7.82 -5.70
C GLU A 155 0.16 -8.26 -6.52
N ILE A 156 -0.97 -8.53 -5.86
CA ILE A 156 -2.23 -8.87 -6.53
C ILE A 156 -2.65 -7.74 -7.48
N ARG A 157 -2.59 -6.49 -7.03
CA ARG A 157 -3.00 -5.35 -7.87
C ARG A 157 -2.09 -5.12 -9.05
N GLN A 158 -0.80 -5.38 -8.91
CA GLN A 158 0.14 -5.27 -10.03
C GLN A 158 -0.03 -6.36 -11.09
N ALA A 159 -0.64 -7.49 -10.73
CA ALA A 159 -0.92 -8.58 -11.66
C ALA A 159 -2.22 -8.37 -12.47
N LEU A 160 -3.02 -7.34 -12.14
CA LEU A 160 -4.27 -6.97 -12.82
C LEU A 160 -4.04 -5.88 -13.89
#